data_AF-A0A951KHD8-F1
#
_entry.id   AF-A0A951KHD8-F1
#
_cell.length_a   1.000
_cell.length_b   1.000
_cell.length_c   1.000
_cell.angle_alpha   90.00
_cell.angle_beta   90.00
_cell.angle_gamma   90.00
#
_symmetry.space_group_name_H-M   'P 1'
#
loop_
_entity.id
_entity.type
_entity.pdbx_description
1 polymer ?
#
loop_
_entity_poly.entity_id
_entity_poly.type
_entity_poly.pdbx_seq_one_letter_code
_entity_poly.pdbx_strand_id
1 'polypeptide(L)'
;MTKGIIFDFGGVFNNAHETLDGFASAAQRFGHEPQALYDLFYSGPAWQAAKLGHMTSDAYWRQMMAELGLDPSGDVAAFRAELFVGEQLNAEVVAIAERLSRRYPLALLSNATDELEQLLEAQFGIHHLFQVVVNSARVGVAKPDPQAYWLA
;
A
#
# COMPACT_ATOMS: atom_id res chain seq x y z
N MET A 1 29.63 -8.25 -4.87
CA MET A 1 29.28 -7.87 -3.49
C MET A 1 28.02 -7.02 -3.53
N THR A 2 27.05 -7.29 -2.66
CA THR A 2 25.81 -6.51 -2.54
C THR A 2 26.08 -5.15 -1.89
N LYS A 3 25.51 -4.08 -2.44
CA LYS A 3 25.71 -2.69 -1.97
C LYS A 3 24.47 -2.06 -1.31
N GLY A 4 23.29 -2.64 -1.52
CA GLY A 4 22.01 -2.19 -1.00
C GLY A 4 20.93 -3.23 -1.26
N ILE A 5 19.77 -3.08 -0.62
CA ILE A 5 18.64 -3.99 -0.73
C ILE A 5 17.37 -3.17 -0.92
N ILE A 6 16.58 -3.53 -1.94
CA ILE A 6 15.28 -2.91 -2.21
C ILE A 6 14.19 -3.86 -1.71
N PHE A 7 13.24 -3.34 -0.94
CA PHE A 7 12.05 -4.06 -0.51
C PHE A 7 10.81 -3.54 -1.23
N ASP A 8 9.84 -4.44 -1.45
CA ASP A 8 8.44 -4.04 -1.65
C ASP A 8 7.75 -3.78 -0.30
N PHE A 9 6.57 -3.17 -0.32
CA PHE A 9 5.70 -3.00 0.85
C PHE A 9 4.56 -4.03 0.87
N GLY A 10 3.65 -3.96 -0.10
CA GLY A 10 2.55 -4.91 -0.28
C GLY A 10 3.09 -6.31 -0.58
N GLY A 11 2.56 -7.32 0.10
CA GLY A 11 2.93 -8.74 -0.05
C GLY A 11 4.29 -9.09 0.57
N VAL A 12 4.96 -8.11 1.18
CA VAL A 12 6.27 -8.27 1.85
C VAL A 12 6.17 -7.84 3.31
N PHE A 13 5.99 -6.53 3.56
CA PHE A 13 5.74 -6.04 4.92
C PHE A 13 4.26 -6.14 5.28
N ASN A 14 3.36 -5.90 4.33
CA ASN A 14 1.92 -5.92 4.57
C ASN A 14 1.24 -6.98 3.71
N ASN A 15 0.76 -8.06 4.34
CA ASN A 15 0.16 -9.20 3.64
C ASN A 15 -1.36 -9.25 3.76
N ALA A 16 -1.95 -8.45 4.66
CA ALA A 16 -3.36 -8.55 5.01
C ALA A 16 -4.29 -8.14 3.86
N HIS A 17 -3.79 -7.43 2.85
CA HIS A 17 -4.60 -6.97 1.70
C HIS A 17 -3.92 -7.29 0.37
N GLU A 18 -3.15 -8.37 0.35
CA GLU A 18 -2.44 -8.85 -0.84
C GLU A 18 -2.76 -10.34 -1.11
N THR A 19 -3.67 -10.91 -0.32
CA THR A 19 -4.24 -12.24 -0.50
C THR A 19 -5.77 -12.20 -0.38
N LEU A 20 -6.45 -13.15 -1.02
CA LEU A 20 -7.91 -13.27 -0.94
C LEU A 20 -8.39 -13.55 0.49
N ASP A 21 -7.61 -14.30 1.28
CA ASP A 21 -7.90 -14.56 2.70
C ASP A 21 -7.87 -13.27 3.52
N GLY A 22 -6.92 -12.38 3.20
CA GLY A 22 -6.82 -11.06 3.78
C GLY A 22 -8.02 -10.17 3.47
N PHE A 23 -8.52 -10.25 2.24
CA PHE A 23 -9.75 -9.57 1.82
C PHE A 23 -11.04 -10.21 2.35
N ALA A 24 -11.02 -11.48 2.78
CA ALA A 24 -12.24 -12.23 3.08
C ALA A 24 -13.12 -11.56 4.15
N SER A 25 -12.48 -11.08 5.23
CA SER A 25 -13.21 -10.42 6.32
C SER A 25 -13.82 -9.08 5.89
N ALA A 26 -13.09 -8.29 5.11
CA ALA A 26 -13.57 -7.03 4.55
C ALA A 26 -14.70 -7.27 3.53
N ALA A 27 -14.49 -8.19 2.61
CA ALA A 27 -15.46 -8.55 1.58
C ALA A 27 -16.79 -9.00 2.21
N GLN A 28 -16.75 -9.82 3.26
CA GLN A 28 -17.93 -10.20 4.01
C GLN A 28 -18.68 -8.99 4.61
N ARG A 29 -17.97 -8.03 5.21
CA ARG A 29 -18.60 -6.82 5.80
C ARG A 29 -19.30 -5.97 4.75
N PHE A 30 -18.67 -5.81 3.59
CA PHE A 30 -19.21 -5.02 2.49
C PHE A 30 -20.17 -5.81 1.58
N GLY A 31 -20.40 -7.11 1.84
CA GLY A 31 -21.30 -7.94 1.04
C GLY A 31 -20.77 -8.31 -0.35
N HIS A 32 -19.45 -8.42 -0.50
CA HIS A 32 -18.76 -8.79 -1.73
C HIS A 32 -18.04 -10.14 -1.62
N GLU A 33 -17.78 -10.75 -2.77
CA GLU A 33 -16.78 -11.82 -2.86
C GLU A 33 -15.36 -11.24 -2.75
N PRO A 34 -14.39 -11.94 -2.12
CA PRO A 34 -13.05 -11.41 -1.90
C PRO A 34 -12.34 -10.95 -3.17
N GLN A 35 -12.45 -11.74 -4.24
CA GLN A 35 -11.87 -11.41 -5.54
C GLN A 35 -12.53 -10.17 -6.15
N ALA A 36 -13.86 -10.05 -6.04
CA ALA A 36 -14.57 -8.90 -6.59
C ALA A 36 -14.20 -7.60 -5.87
N LEU A 37 -14.04 -7.65 -4.54
CA LEU A 37 -13.60 -6.48 -3.77
C LEU A 37 -12.15 -6.10 -4.09
N TYR A 38 -11.26 -7.10 -4.24
CA TYR A 38 -9.88 -6.87 -4.66
C TYR A 38 -9.82 -6.20 -6.04
N ASP A 39 -10.55 -6.72 -7.03
CA ASP A 39 -10.56 -6.19 -8.38
C ASP A 39 -11.13 -4.78 -8.45
N LEU A 40 -12.17 -4.50 -7.65
CA LEU A 40 -12.72 -3.14 -7.52
C LEU A 40 -11.62 -2.16 -7.10
N PHE A 41 -10.81 -2.52 -6.12
CA PHE A 41 -9.78 -1.62 -5.59
C PHE A 41 -8.54 -1.57 -6.47
N TYR A 42 -8.04 -2.68 -7.02
CA TYR A 42 -6.68 -2.71 -7.60
C TYR A 42 -6.59 -2.96 -9.10
N SER A 43 -7.72 -3.13 -9.80
CA SER A 43 -7.72 -3.44 -11.24
C SER A 43 -8.22 -2.29 -12.13
N GLY A 44 -8.88 -1.27 -11.55
CA GLY A 44 -9.56 -0.20 -12.30
C GLY A 44 -8.74 1.05 -12.66
N PRO A 45 -9.28 1.94 -13.53
CA PRO A 45 -8.63 3.21 -13.90
C PRO A 45 -8.38 4.15 -12.71
N ALA A 46 -9.26 4.15 -11.71
CA ALA A 46 -9.09 4.95 -10.50
C ALA A 46 -7.82 4.57 -9.74
N TRP A 47 -7.55 3.27 -9.61
CA TRP A 47 -6.30 2.79 -9.05
C TRP A 47 -5.09 3.18 -9.89
N GLN A 48 -5.16 3.06 -11.22
CA GLN A 48 -4.05 3.51 -12.06
C GLN A 48 -3.75 5.00 -11.88
N ALA A 49 -4.79 5.82 -11.76
CA ALA A 49 -4.64 7.25 -11.48
C ALA A 49 -4.01 7.50 -10.10
N ALA A 50 -4.51 6.85 -9.05
CA ALA A 50 -4.00 7.02 -7.69
C ALA A 50 -2.56 6.52 -7.55
N LYS A 51 -2.28 5.32 -8.06
CA LYS A 51 -0.96 4.69 -8.09
C LYS A 51 0.10 5.54 -8.79
N LEU A 52 -0.29 6.31 -9.81
CA LEU A 52 0.63 7.19 -10.56
C LEU A 52 0.57 8.65 -10.09
N GLY A 53 -0.13 8.96 -9.00
CA GLY A 53 -0.19 10.31 -8.44
C GLY A 53 -1.10 11.29 -9.18
N HIS A 54 -1.92 10.80 -10.11
CA HIS A 54 -2.93 11.59 -10.81
C HIS A 54 -4.24 11.74 -10.02
N MET A 55 -4.34 11.06 -8.87
CA MET A 55 -5.48 11.11 -7.94
C MET A 55 -4.95 10.96 -6.51
N THR A 56 -5.48 11.74 -5.58
CA THR A 56 -5.09 11.65 -4.16
C THR A 56 -5.70 10.42 -3.49
N SER A 57 -5.11 9.94 -2.39
CA SER A 57 -5.66 8.84 -1.58
C SER A 57 -7.10 9.14 -1.15
N ASP A 58 -7.39 10.34 -0.65
CA ASP A 58 -8.76 10.73 -0.25
C ASP A 58 -9.75 10.66 -1.42
N ALA A 59 -9.41 11.22 -2.59
CA ALA A 59 -10.28 11.18 -3.76
C ALA A 59 -10.54 9.75 -4.24
N TYR A 60 -9.49 8.92 -4.26
CA TYR A 60 -9.59 7.51 -4.62
C TYR A 60 -10.52 6.75 -3.67
N TRP A 61 -10.35 6.90 -2.35
CA TRP A 61 -11.19 6.19 -1.39
C TRP A 61 -12.64 6.68 -1.39
N ARG A 62 -12.90 7.97 -1.61
CA ARG A 62 -14.28 8.47 -1.83
C ARG A 62 -14.92 7.84 -3.05
N GLN A 63 -14.17 7.67 -4.14
CA GLN A 63 -14.69 6.98 -5.31
C GLN A 63 -15.00 5.51 -4.97
N MET A 64 -14.13 4.80 -4.25
CA MET A 64 -14.38 3.42 -3.84
C MET A 64 -15.60 3.29 -2.93
N MET A 65 -15.83 4.25 -2.03
CA MET A 65 -17.07 4.32 -1.25
C MET A 65 -18.29 4.40 -2.15
N ALA A 66 -18.28 5.27 -3.17
CA ALA A 66 -19.40 5.39 -4.11
C ALA A 66 -19.64 4.10 -4.92
N GLU A 67 -18.58 3.43 -5.38
CA GLU A 67 -18.69 2.15 -6.10
C GLU A 67 -19.26 1.02 -5.22
N LEU A 68 -19.02 1.08 -3.91
CA LEU A 68 -19.63 0.19 -2.91
C LEU A 68 -21.06 0.61 -2.51
N GLY A 69 -21.61 1.68 -3.09
CA GLY A 69 -22.93 2.21 -2.75
C GLY A 69 -22.98 2.96 -1.41
N LEU A 70 -21.83 3.36 -0.87
CA LEU A 70 -21.70 4.19 0.33
C LEU A 70 -21.70 5.69 -0.03
N ASP A 71 -21.97 6.56 0.94
CA ASP A 71 -21.94 8.02 0.74
C ASP A 71 -20.49 8.53 0.60
N PRO A 72 -20.06 9.01 -0.59
CA PRO A 72 -18.69 9.50 -0.80
C PRO A 72 -18.36 10.80 -0.05
N SER A 73 -19.36 11.49 0.50
CA SER A 73 -19.16 12.65 1.37
C SER A 73 -18.90 12.27 2.84
N GLY A 74 -19.04 10.98 3.18
CA GLY A 74 -18.83 10.44 4.52
C GLY A 74 -17.36 10.46 4.98
N ASP A 75 -17.15 9.82 6.14
CA ASP A 75 -15.86 9.73 6.80
C ASP A 75 -14.97 8.65 6.16
N VAL A 76 -14.07 9.10 5.29
CA VAL A 76 -13.09 8.25 4.59
C VAL A 76 -12.16 7.55 5.57
N ALA A 77 -11.79 8.19 6.68
CA ALA A 77 -10.89 7.58 7.66
C ALA A 77 -11.58 6.43 8.39
N ALA A 78 -12.84 6.60 8.78
CA ALA A 78 -13.65 5.53 9.39
C ALA A 78 -13.87 4.36 8.41
N PHE A 79 -14.21 4.65 7.15
CA PHE A 79 -14.36 3.62 6.12
C PHE A 79 -13.07 2.80 5.95
N ARG A 80 -11.91 3.46 5.88
CA ARG A 80 -10.63 2.77 5.75
C ARG A 80 -10.25 2.00 7.00
N ALA A 81 -10.50 2.52 8.19
CA ALA A 81 -10.26 1.79 9.43
C ALA A 81 -11.09 0.49 9.50
N GLU A 82 -12.31 0.50 8.97
CA GLU A 82 -13.14 -0.70 8.83
C GLU A 82 -12.61 -1.65 7.74
N LEU A 83 -12.16 -1.11 6.61
CA LEU A 83 -11.61 -1.91 5.51
C LEU A 83 -10.33 -2.64 5.93
N PHE A 84 -9.43 -1.95 6.63
CA PHE A 84 -8.11 -2.42 7.05
C PHE A 84 -8.07 -2.88 8.51
N VAL A 85 -9.21 -3.24 9.10
CA VAL A 85 -9.28 -3.65 10.51
C VAL A 85 -8.37 -4.85 10.78
N GLY A 86 -7.51 -4.73 11.79
CA GLY A 86 -6.57 -5.79 12.17
C GLY A 86 -5.35 -5.93 11.26
N GLU A 87 -5.19 -5.04 10.27
CA GLU A 87 -3.99 -4.95 9.44
C GLU A 87 -2.75 -4.73 10.31
N GLN A 88 -1.75 -5.59 10.14
CA GLN A 88 -0.49 -5.56 10.85
C GLN A 88 0.64 -5.89 9.90
N LEU A 89 1.82 -5.33 10.18
CA LEU A 89 3.02 -5.73 9.47
C LEU A 89 3.42 -7.17 9.79
N ASN A 90 4.04 -7.83 8.82
CA ASN A 90 4.74 -9.08 9.01
C ASN A 90 5.97 -8.86 9.91
N ALA A 91 5.84 -9.23 11.18
CA ALA A 91 6.87 -9.04 12.20
C ALA A 91 8.20 -9.71 11.85
N GLU A 92 8.19 -10.85 11.14
CA GLU A 92 9.43 -11.52 10.72
C GLU A 92 10.18 -10.71 9.67
N VAL A 93 9.46 -10.13 8.71
CA VAL A 93 10.05 -9.28 7.66
C VAL A 93 10.57 -7.98 8.25
N VAL A 94 9.86 -7.38 9.21
CA VAL A 94 10.35 -6.22 9.98
C VAL A 94 11.66 -6.55 10.69
N ALA A 95 11.72 -7.66 11.43
CA ALA A 95 12.94 -8.07 12.13
C ALA A 95 14.12 -8.35 11.17
N ILE A 96 13.84 -8.89 9.97
CA ILE A 96 14.84 -9.08 8.92
C ILE A 96 15.36 -7.72 8.42
N ALA A 97 14.47 -6.77 8.13
CA ALA A 97 14.83 -5.43 7.68
C ALA A 97 15.66 -4.68 8.74
N GLU A 98 15.28 -4.73 10.01
CA GLU A 98 16.04 -4.15 11.12
C GLU A 98 17.46 -4.71 11.26
N ARG A 99 17.65 -6.01 10.98
CA ARG A 99 18.98 -6.63 11.00
C ARG A 99 19.80 -6.23 9.78
N LEU A 100 19.17 -6.09 8.63
CA LEU A 100 19.82 -5.73 7.37
C LEU A 100 20.18 -4.25 7.31
N SER A 101 19.37 -3.35 7.88
CA SER A 101 19.64 -1.91 7.92
C SER A 101 20.94 -1.56 8.64
N ARG A 102 21.39 -2.42 9.56
CA ARG A 102 22.70 -2.29 10.24
C ARG A 102 23.90 -2.59 9.35
N ARG A 103 23.68 -3.19 8.17
CA ARG A 103 24.74 -3.72 7.29
C ARG A 103 24.66 -3.17 5.86
N TYR A 104 23.46 -2.85 5.40
CA TYR A 104 23.20 -2.38 4.04
C TYR A 104 22.25 -1.18 4.09
N PRO A 105 22.43 -0.18 3.21
CA PRO A 105 21.37 0.78 2.94
C PRO A 105 20.16 0.04 2.38
N LEU A 106 18.99 0.35 2.92
CA LEU A 106 17.73 -0.22 2.46
C LEU A 106 16.93 0.85 1.72
N ALA A 107 16.25 0.44 0.65
CA ALA A 107 15.26 1.25 -0.03
C ALA A 107 13.91 0.52 -0.03
N LEU A 108 12.82 1.28 -0.01
CA LEU A 108 11.48 0.78 -0.27
C LEU A 108 11.03 1.24 -1.65
N LEU A 109 10.53 0.33 -2.49
CA LEU A 109 9.95 0.64 -3.80
C LEU A 109 8.55 0.05 -3.86
N SER A 110 7.52 0.89 -3.81
CA SER A 110 6.14 0.43 -3.69
C SER A 110 5.20 1.14 -4.67
N ASN A 111 4.27 0.36 -5.21
CA ASN A 111 3.12 0.88 -5.94
C ASN A 111 2.01 1.17 -4.93
N ALA A 112 1.80 2.44 -4.58
CA ALA A 112 0.89 2.84 -3.52
C ALA A 112 0.18 4.15 -3.86
N THR A 113 -0.79 4.56 -3.03
CA THR A 113 -1.32 5.93 -3.06
C THR A 113 -0.32 6.91 -2.44
N ASP A 114 -0.62 8.20 -2.50
CA ASP A 114 0.22 9.28 -1.96
C ASP A 114 0.31 9.30 -0.42
N GLU A 115 -0.26 8.32 0.28
CA GLU A 115 -0.28 8.27 1.75
C GLU A 115 0.76 7.30 2.36
N LEU A 116 1.44 6.50 1.53
CA LEU A 116 2.35 5.45 2.01
C LEU A 116 3.36 5.97 3.05
N GLU A 117 3.99 7.10 2.80
CA GLU A 117 4.99 7.68 3.71
C GLU A 117 4.39 8.00 5.08
N GLN A 118 3.20 8.58 5.13
CA GLN A 118 2.50 8.86 6.38
C GLN A 118 2.16 7.56 7.12
N LEU A 119 1.75 6.49 6.41
CA LEU A 119 1.50 5.18 7.02
C LEU A 119 2.79 4.58 7.61
N LEU A 120 3.90 4.64 6.87
CA LEU A 120 5.20 4.13 7.32
C LEU A 120 5.72 4.88 8.55
N GLU A 121 5.48 6.19 8.65
CA GLU A 121 5.91 7.03 9.76
C GLU A 121 4.98 6.93 10.97
N ALA A 122 3.70 7.24 10.78
CA ALA A 122 2.75 7.48 11.86
C ALA A 122 2.06 6.21 12.35
N GLN A 123 1.79 5.26 11.46
CA GLN A 123 1.05 4.04 11.80
C GLN A 123 1.98 2.87 12.10
N PHE A 124 2.93 2.61 11.21
CA PHE A 124 3.78 1.42 11.31
C PHE A 124 5.15 1.67 11.95
N GLY A 125 5.62 2.92 11.96
CA GLY A 125 6.88 3.30 12.60
C GLY A 125 8.14 2.72 11.96
N ILE A 126 8.08 2.23 10.71
CA ILE A 126 9.21 1.58 10.02
C ILE A 126 9.89 2.48 8.97
N HIS A 127 9.41 3.71 8.77
CA HIS A 127 10.00 4.63 7.79
C HIS A 127 11.52 4.82 7.99
N HIS A 128 11.96 4.85 9.25
CA HIS A 128 13.36 5.02 9.64
C HIS A 128 14.31 3.89 9.17
N LEU A 129 13.78 2.75 8.72
CA LEU A 129 14.58 1.64 8.20
C LEU A 129 15.11 1.89 6.79
N PHE A 130 14.49 2.80 6.04
CA PHE A 130 14.77 3.01 4.63
C PHE A 130 15.49 4.35 4.42
N GLN A 131 16.60 4.32 3.68
CA GLN A 131 17.31 5.53 3.26
C GLN A 131 16.54 6.28 2.17
N VAL A 132 15.81 5.53 1.33
CA VAL A 132 14.98 6.06 0.25
C VAL A 132 13.66 5.30 0.23
N VAL A 133 12.55 6.04 0.10
CA VAL A 133 11.23 5.49 -0.21
C VAL A 133 10.82 6.00 -1.59
N VAL A 134 10.72 5.09 -2.55
CA VAL A 134 10.21 5.34 -3.90
C VAL A 134 8.74 4.91 -3.92
N ASN A 135 7.86 5.87 -3.72
CA ASN A 135 6.42 5.71 -3.85
C ASN A 135 5.99 6.09 -5.28
N SER A 136 5.35 5.17 -6.00
CA SER A 136 4.90 5.40 -7.39
C SER A 136 4.01 6.64 -7.54
N ALA A 137 3.17 6.94 -6.54
CA ALA A 137 2.30 8.11 -6.58
C ALA A 137 3.06 9.43 -6.45
N ARG A 138 4.28 9.42 -5.92
CA ARG A 138 5.13 10.62 -5.83
C ARG A 138 5.98 10.84 -7.06
N VAL A 139 6.42 9.76 -7.70
CA VAL A 139 7.38 9.82 -8.81
C VAL A 139 6.72 9.66 -10.19
N GLY A 140 5.45 9.27 -10.25
CA GLY A 140 4.68 9.13 -11.51
C GLY A 140 5.05 7.90 -12.34
N VAL A 141 5.83 6.98 -11.77
CA VAL A 141 6.27 5.73 -12.42
C VAL A 141 6.08 4.58 -11.45
N ALA A 142 5.54 3.46 -11.93
CA ALA A 142 5.21 2.30 -11.12
C ALA A 142 5.94 1.04 -11.60
N LYS A 143 6.21 0.09 -10.70
CA LYS A 143 6.61 -1.27 -11.09
C LYS A 143 5.54 -1.89 -11.99
N PRO A 144 5.90 -2.68 -13.02
CA PRO A 144 7.24 -3.19 -13.33
C PRO A 144 8.06 -2.32 -14.32
N ASP A 145 7.74 -1.04 -14.51
CA ASP A 145 8.54 -0.17 -15.38
C ASP A 145 10.00 -0.08 -14.88
N PRO A 146 11.02 -0.36 -15.71
CA PRO A 146 12.44 -0.25 -15.34
C PRO A 146 12.82 1.09 -14.70
N GLN A 147 12.19 2.19 -15.12
CA GLN A 147 12.47 3.53 -14.57
C GLN A 147 12.19 3.61 -13.06
N ALA A 148 11.19 2.88 -12.55
CA ALA A 148 10.89 2.84 -11.12
C ALA A 148 12.07 2.27 -10.32
N TYR A 149 12.79 1.29 -10.87
CA TYR A 149 13.93 0.66 -10.22
C TYR A 149 15.20 1.50 -10.29
N TRP A 150 15.33 2.42 -11.25
CA TRP A 150 16.49 3.34 -11.33
C TRP A 150 16.45 4.46 -10.28
N LEU A 151 15.28 4.69 -9.68
CA LEU A 151 15.08 5.69 -8.63
C LEU A 151 15.42 5.17 -7.23
N ALA A 152 15.58 3.84 -7.07
CA ALA A 152 15.83 3.15 -5.80
C ALA A 152 17.32 2.77 -5.65
#